data_AF-A0A842WAG7-F1
#
_entry.id   AF-A0A842WAG7-F1
#
_cell.length_a   1.000
_cell.length_b   1.000
_cell.length_c   1.000
_cell.angle_alpha   90.00
_cell.angle_beta   90.00
_cell.angle_gamma   90.00
#
_symmetry.space_group_name_H-M   'P 1'
#
loop_
_entity.id
_entity.type
_entity.pdbx_description
1 polymer ?
#
loop_
_entity_poly.entity_id
_entity_poly.type
_entity_poly.pdbx_seq_one_letter_code
_entity_poly.pdbx_strand_id
1 'polypeptide(L)'
;MGCDPKKITHKDFEKLELRTATIKAAKQHPKKPEYVLVLDLGPVERDVQVVADLKESYKIKELIGKQCIALLNICPEKTGGIESTAMILVTMLKEKPRLIKPDKKVLPGVKVYGIIDNVCTHFD
;
A
#
# COMPACT_ATOMS: atom_id res chain seq x y z
N MET A 1 -20.21 -21.60 -16.60
CA MET A 1 -19.28 -22.16 -15.60
C MET A 1 -19.01 -21.09 -14.56
N GLY A 2 -19.56 -21.24 -13.35
CA GLY A 2 -19.27 -20.33 -12.24
C GLY A 2 -17.97 -20.78 -11.55
N CYS A 3 -17.10 -19.82 -11.22
CA CYS A 3 -15.95 -20.09 -10.35
C CYS A 3 -16.45 -20.45 -8.94
N ASP A 4 -15.65 -21.21 -8.18
CA ASP A 4 -15.89 -21.48 -6.75
C ASP A 4 -16.19 -20.16 -6.01
N PRO A 5 -17.19 -20.09 -5.11
CA PRO A 5 -17.56 -18.86 -4.39
C PRO A 5 -16.41 -18.21 -3.60
N LYS A 6 -15.31 -18.94 -3.36
CA LYS A 6 -14.08 -18.41 -2.74
C LYS A 6 -13.08 -17.84 -3.73
N LYS A 7 -13.35 -17.89 -5.03
CA LYS A 7 -12.48 -17.37 -6.10
C LYS A 7 -12.97 -16.01 -6.55
N ILE A 8 -12.03 -15.10 -6.75
CA ILE A 8 -12.30 -13.80 -7.38
C ILE A 8 -12.04 -13.90 -8.88
N THR A 9 -12.76 -13.11 -9.67
CA THR A 9 -12.46 -12.95 -11.10
C THR A 9 -11.31 -11.99 -11.30
N HIS A 10 -10.71 -11.96 -12.50
CA HIS A 10 -9.74 -10.94 -12.85
C HIS A 10 -10.29 -9.52 -12.70
N LYS A 11 -11.57 -9.31 -13.09
CA LYS A 11 -12.26 -8.02 -12.94
C LYS A 11 -12.38 -7.57 -11.49
N ASP A 12 -12.43 -8.51 -10.55
CA ASP A 12 -12.45 -8.15 -9.13
C ASP A 12 -11.07 -7.67 -8.65
N PHE A 13 -9.98 -8.21 -9.21
CA PHE A 13 -8.63 -7.70 -8.95
C PHE A 13 -8.40 -6.33 -9.59
N GLU A 14 -8.90 -6.09 -10.81
CA GLU A 14 -8.80 -4.80 -11.51
C GLU A 14 -9.48 -3.66 -10.76
N LYS A 15 -10.53 -3.96 -9.99
CA LYS A 15 -11.18 -2.98 -9.10
C LYS A 15 -10.24 -2.48 -8.01
N LEU A 16 -9.12 -3.14 -7.72
CA LEU A 16 -8.16 -2.69 -6.72
C LEU A 16 -7.19 -1.67 -7.33
N GLU A 17 -7.18 -0.44 -6.82
CA GLU A 17 -6.23 0.57 -7.23
C GLU A 17 -4.91 0.43 -6.44
N LEU A 18 -4.15 -0.60 -6.79
CA LEU A 18 -2.85 -0.86 -6.20
C LEU A 18 -1.76 -0.06 -6.91
N ARG A 19 -0.99 0.73 -6.17
CA ARG A 19 0.12 1.51 -6.70
C ARG A 19 1.36 1.40 -5.84
N THR A 20 2.50 1.58 -6.48
CA THR A 20 3.76 1.83 -5.78
C THR A 20 3.75 3.21 -5.15
N ALA A 21 4.34 3.34 -3.97
CA ALA A 21 4.50 4.62 -3.29
C ALA A 21 5.88 4.71 -2.65
N THR A 22 6.33 5.93 -2.37
CA THR A 22 7.53 6.18 -1.56
C THR A 22 7.12 6.86 -0.26
N ILE A 23 7.59 6.38 0.88
CA ILE A 23 7.30 7.02 2.17
C ILE A 23 8.11 8.33 2.24
N LYS A 24 7.42 9.46 2.18
CA LYS A 24 8.01 10.81 2.18
C LYS A 24 8.17 11.37 3.58
N ALA A 25 7.22 11.07 4.46
CA ALA A 25 7.26 11.44 5.87
C ALA A 25 6.71 10.32 6.75
N ALA A 26 7.18 10.26 7.98
CA ALA A 26 6.75 9.31 8.98
C ALA A 26 6.86 9.96 10.36
N LYS A 27 5.83 9.78 11.18
CA LYS A 27 5.80 10.27 12.57
C LYS A 27 5.05 9.31 13.48
N GLN A 28 5.30 9.42 14.78
CA GLN A 28 4.53 8.71 15.78
C GLN A 28 3.07 9.17 15.78
N HIS A 29 2.11 8.23 15.80
CA HIS A 29 0.72 8.59 16.06
C HIS A 29 0.58 9.15 17.49
N PRO A 30 -0.07 10.31 17.70
CA PRO A 30 -0.08 11.00 19.00
C PRO A 30 -0.86 10.25 20.09
N LYS A 31 -1.83 9.41 19.71
CA LYS A 31 -2.75 8.73 20.64
C LYS A 31 -2.71 7.20 20.57
N LYS A 32 -1.87 6.63 19.71
CA LYS A 32 -1.94 5.21 19.35
C LYS A 32 -0.54 4.67 19.03
N PRO A 33 -0.31 3.34 19.10
CA PRO A 33 1.00 2.78 18.83
C PRO A 33 1.41 2.91 17.36
N GLU A 34 0.52 3.07 16.40
CA GLU A 34 0.86 3.11 14.97
C GLU A 34 1.71 4.33 14.59
N TYR A 35 2.20 4.31 13.36
CA TYR A 35 2.81 5.46 12.71
C TYR A 35 1.82 6.14 11.76
N VAL A 36 1.95 7.46 11.65
CA VAL A 36 1.31 8.24 10.59
C VAL A 36 2.35 8.48 9.51
N LEU A 37 2.06 8.03 8.30
CA LEU A 37 2.96 8.10 7.15
C LEU A 37 2.33 8.95 6.05
N VAL A 38 3.17 9.64 5.29
CA VAL A 38 2.79 10.34 4.06
C VAL A 38 3.44 9.61 2.90
N LEU A 39 2.62 9.16 1.97
CA LEU A 39 3.02 8.40 0.79
C LEU A 39 3.04 9.32 -0.43
N ASP A 40 4.20 9.42 -1.06
CA ASP A 40 4.39 10.06 -2.36
C ASP A 40 3.96 9.10 -3.48
N LEU A 41 3.03 9.55 -4.31
CA LEU A 41 2.48 8.84 -5.47
C LEU A 41 2.96 9.46 -6.79
N GLY A 42 3.94 10.36 -6.74
CA GLY A 42 4.51 11.01 -7.91
C GLY A 42 3.49 11.92 -8.61
N PRO A 43 3.50 11.99 -9.95
CA PRO A 43 2.60 12.87 -10.70
C PRO A 43 1.17 12.31 -10.84
N VAL A 44 0.92 11.09 -10.36
CA VAL A 44 -0.34 10.39 -10.56
C VAL A 44 -1.45 10.96 -9.68
N GLU A 45 -1.13 11.26 -8.43
CA GLU A 45 -2.06 11.80 -7.45
C GLU A 45 -1.28 12.57 -6.37
N ARG A 46 -1.98 13.42 -5.61
CA ARG A 46 -1.45 14.04 -4.40
C ARG A 46 -0.95 12.99 -3.41
N ASP A 47 -0.02 13.40 -2.55
CA ASP A 47 0.42 12.58 -1.43
C ASP A 47 -0.78 12.15 -0.55
N VAL A 48 -0.79 10.89 -0.13
CA VAL A 48 -1.84 10.32 0.72
C VAL A 48 -1.32 10.01 2.12
N GLN A 49 -2.20 10.11 3.11
CA GLN A 49 -1.87 9.80 4.49
C GLN A 49 -2.36 8.40 4.84
N VAL A 50 -1.52 7.66 5.57
CA VAL A 50 -1.88 6.34 6.10
C VAL A 50 -1.48 6.20 7.55
N VAL A 51 -2.27 5.44 8.30
CA VAL A 51 -1.94 5.02 9.66
C VAL A 51 -1.62 3.53 9.63
N ALA A 52 -0.41 3.14 10.05
CA ALA A 52 0.04 1.75 9.96
C ALA A 52 0.90 1.35 11.17
N ASP A 53 0.66 0.17 11.72
CA ASP A 53 1.52 -0.40 12.75
C ASP A 53 2.77 -1.03 12.10
N LEU A 54 3.89 -0.33 12.18
CA LEU A 54 5.19 -0.78 11.64
C LEU A 54 6.30 -0.77 12.71
N LYS A 55 5.95 -0.48 13.97
CA LYS A 55 6.91 -0.26 15.06
C LYS A 55 7.78 -1.46 15.37
N GLU A 56 7.16 -2.63 15.34
CA GLU A 56 7.78 -3.94 15.55
C GLU A 56 8.97 -4.20 14.61
N SER A 57 8.97 -3.56 13.43
CA SER A 57 9.90 -3.87 12.33
C SER A 57 10.76 -2.70 11.87
N TYR A 58 10.32 -1.46 12.08
CA TYR A 58 10.97 -0.28 11.50
C TYR A 58 11.02 0.88 12.48
N LYS A 59 12.16 1.57 12.49
CA LYS A 59 12.24 2.91 13.07
C LYS A 59 11.76 3.94 12.05
N ILE A 60 11.20 5.06 12.51
CA ILE A 60 10.73 6.17 11.66
C ILE A 60 11.77 6.58 10.60
N LYS A 61 13.04 6.75 11.01
CA LYS A 61 14.14 7.15 10.11
C LYS A 61 14.43 6.15 8.99
N GLU A 62 14.11 4.88 9.20
CA GLU A 62 14.33 3.82 8.22
C GLU A 62 13.21 3.79 7.18
N LEU A 63 12.03 4.30 7.52
CA LEU A 63 10.87 4.31 6.63
C LEU A 63 11.01 5.35 5.52
N ILE A 64 11.58 6.53 5.82
CA ILE A 64 11.71 7.61 4.84
C ILE A 64 12.52 7.13 3.63
N GLY A 65 11.97 7.30 2.43
CA GLY A 65 12.56 6.89 1.16
C GLY A 65 12.37 5.41 0.80
N LYS A 66 11.76 4.59 1.67
CA LYS A 66 11.39 3.20 1.30
C LYS A 66 10.21 3.20 0.33
N GLN A 67 10.24 2.25 -0.60
CA GLN A 67 9.09 1.94 -1.44
C GLN A 67 8.17 0.93 -0.77
N CYS A 68 6.87 1.10 -1.01
CA CYS A 68 5.82 0.18 -0.61
C CYS A 68 4.73 0.07 -1.70
N ILE A 69 3.82 -0.87 -1.53
CA ILE A 69 2.56 -0.93 -2.30
C ILE A 69 1.43 -0.40 -1.43
N ALA A 70 0.57 0.43 -2.01
CA ALA A 70 -0.62 0.99 -1.38
C ALA A 70 -1.88 0.71 -2.21
N LEU A 71 -2.99 0.41 -1.54
CA LEU A 71 -4.34 0.42 -2.11
C LEU A 71 -4.95 1.80 -1.87
N LEU A 72 -5.32 2.49 -2.95
CA LEU A 72 -5.78 3.88 -2.89
C LEU A 72 -7.29 4.03 -2.85
N ASN A 73 -8.02 3.12 -3.49
CA ASN A 73 -9.49 3.19 -3.57
C ASN A 73 -10.19 2.37 -2.47
N ILE A 74 -9.68 2.48 -1.24
CA ILE A 74 -10.30 1.92 -0.04
C ILE A 74 -11.11 3.02 0.68
N CYS A 75 -12.21 2.64 1.34
CA CYS A 75 -12.94 3.56 2.19
C CYS A 75 -12.01 4.11 3.30
N PRO A 76 -11.94 5.44 3.50
CA PRO A 76 -11.12 6.01 4.55
C PRO A 76 -11.53 5.51 5.93
N GLU A 77 -10.52 5.22 6.77
CA GLU A 77 -10.73 4.78 8.15
C GLU A 77 -10.07 5.77 9.12
N LYS A 78 -10.71 6.02 10.27
CA LYS A 78 -10.17 6.90 11.30
C LYS A 78 -9.60 6.08 12.46
N THR A 79 -8.31 6.22 12.69
CA THR A 79 -7.63 5.62 13.84
C THR A 79 -7.28 6.73 14.82
N GLY A 80 -7.93 6.75 15.99
CA GLY A 80 -7.62 7.75 17.03
C GLY A 80 -7.82 9.21 16.61
N GLY A 81 -8.68 9.48 15.62
CA GLY A 81 -8.97 10.81 15.08
C GLY A 81 -8.10 11.24 13.90
N ILE A 82 -7.14 10.42 13.47
CA ILE A 82 -6.36 10.65 12.25
C ILE A 82 -6.93 9.74 11.15
N GLU A 83 -7.17 10.31 9.98
CA GLU A 83 -7.72 9.60 8.83
C GLU A 83 -6.62 8.92 8.01
N SER A 84 -6.84 7.64 7.69
CA SER A 84 -6.07 6.84 6.76
C SER A 84 -6.86 6.73 5.46
N THR A 85 -6.37 7.35 4.39
CA THR A 85 -7.06 7.40 3.09
C THR A 85 -6.55 6.35 2.11
N ALA A 86 -5.59 5.52 2.54
CA ALA A 86 -5.04 4.42 1.77
C ALA A 86 -4.62 3.30 2.74
N MET A 87 -4.29 2.15 2.19
CA MET A 87 -3.82 0.98 2.95
C MET A 87 -2.48 0.51 2.40
N ILE A 88 -1.43 0.47 3.23
CA ILE A 88 -0.14 -0.13 2.88
C ILE A 88 -0.27 -1.65 2.92
N LEU A 89 0.26 -2.33 1.91
CA LEU A 89 0.35 -3.78 1.91
C LEU A 89 1.66 -4.27 2.54
N VAL A 90 1.53 -5.23 3.44
CA VAL A 90 2.64 -5.86 4.15
C VAL A 90 2.52 -7.38 4.12
N THR A 91 3.66 -8.05 4.31
CA THR A 91 3.69 -9.45 4.72
C THR A 91 3.92 -9.55 6.22
N MET A 92 3.47 -10.63 6.85
CA MET A 92 3.71 -10.89 8.27
C MET A 92 4.70 -12.04 8.43
N LEU A 93 5.79 -11.81 9.16
CA LEU A 93 6.73 -12.87 9.53
C LEU A 93 6.95 -12.85 11.04
N LYS A 94 6.48 -13.88 11.76
CA LYS A 94 6.53 -13.95 13.24
C LYS A 94 5.95 -12.68 13.87
N GLU A 95 4.75 -12.29 13.44
CA GLU A 95 4.03 -11.08 13.88
C GLU A 95 4.68 -9.74 13.49
N LYS A 96 5.79 -9.77 12.76
CA LYS A 96 6.50 -8.57 12.32
C LYS A 96 6.11 -8.18 10.88
N PRO A 97 5.55 -6.98 10.67
CA PRO A 97 5.15 -6.52 9.35
C PRO A 97 6.37 -6.17 8.48
N ARG A 98 6.37 -6.63 7.23
CA ARG A 98 7.38 -6.28 6.23
C ARG A 98 6.74 -5.65 5.02
N LEU A 99 7.22 -4.46 4.66
CA LEU A 99 6.75 -3.73 3.48
C LEU A 99 6.93 -4.58 2.22
N ILE A 100 5.86 -4.71 1.42
CA ILE A 100 5.94 -5.26 0.07
C ILE A 100 6.43 -4.15 -0.84
N LYS A 101 7.45 -4.45 -1.65
CA LYS A 101 8.04 -3.51 -2.60
C LYS A 101 8.38 -4.21 -3.91
N PRO A 102 8.48 -3.46 -5.01
CA PRO A 102 9.10 -3.95 -6.24
C PRO A 102 10.53 -4.49 -6.00
N ASP A 103 10.91 -5.50 -6.77
CA ASP A 103 12.26 -6.08 -6.76
C ASP A 103 13.30 -5.01 -7.16
N LYS A 104 12.98 -4.22 -8.19
CA LYS A 104 13.75 -3.06 -8.67
C LYS A 104 13.03 -1.77 -8.37
N LYS A 105 13.80 -0.69 -8.15
CA LYS A 105 13.21 0.64 -7.92
C LYS A 105 12.44 1.10 -9.15
N VAL A 106 11.23 1.60 -8.92
CA VAL A 106 10.37 2.21 -9.95
C VAL A 106 9.91 3.60 -9.51
N LEU A 107 9.30 4.35 -10.43
CA LEU A 107 8.69 5.64 -10.09
C LEU A 107 7.53 5.46 -9.10
N PRO A 108 7.30 6.40 -8.17
CA PRO A 108 6.09 6.40 -7.36
C PRO A 108 4.84 6.53 -8.24
N GLY A 109 3.72 5.96 -7.78
CA GLY A 109 2.43 5.99 -8.49
C GLY A 109 2.27 4.95 -9.59
N VAL A 110 3.30 4.16 -9.90
CA VAL A 110 3.19 3.06 -10.89
C VAL A 110 2.17 2.04 -10.40
N LYS A 111 1.15 1.76 -11.22
CA LYS A 111 0.09 0.80 -10.90
C LYS A 111 0.63 -0.63 -10.93
N VAL A 112 0.10 -1.47 -10.03
CA VAL A 112 0.47 -2.88 -9.89
C VAL A 112 -0.44 -3.72 -10.77
N TYR A 113 0.16 -4.63 -11.54
CA TYR A 113 -0.55 -5.53 -12.44
C TYR A 113 -0.23 -6.98 -12.11
N GLY A 114 -1.21 -7.85 -12.36
CA GLY A 114 -0.97 -9.29 -12.45
C GLY A 114 -0.35 -9.62 -13.81
N ILE A 115 0.36 -10.75 -13.87
CA ILE A 115 0.80 -11.35 -15.14
C ILE A 115 -0.04 -12.60 -15.36
N ILE A 116 -0.66 -12.70 -16.53
CA ILE A 116 -1.33 -13.90 -17.02
C ILE A 116 -0.74 -14.19 -18.40
N ASP A 117 -0.29 -15.43 -18.62
CA ASP A 117 0.26 -15.90 -19.91
C ASP A 117 1.36 -15.00 -20.51
N ASN A 118 2.28 -14.51 -19.66
CA ASN A 118 3.39 -13.61 -20.01
C ASN A 118 3.00 -12.22 -20.53
N VAL A 119 1.74 -11.81 -20.38
CA VAL A 119 1.27 -10.48 -20.73
C VAL A 119 1.02 -9.67 -19.46
N CYS A 120 1.62 -8.47 -19.38
CA CYS A 120 1.22 -7.46 -18.41
C CYS A 120 -0.13 -6.91 -18.84
N THR A 121 -1.20 -7.31 -18.16
CA THR A 121 -2.55 -6.92 -18.55
C THR A 121 -2.92 -5.57 -17.95
N HIS A 122 -2.92 -4.52 -18.78
CA HIS A 122 -3.83 -3.38 -18.58
C HIS A 122 -5.00 -3.62 -19.51
N PHE A 123 -6.20 -3.72 -18.97
CA PHE A 123 -7.40 -3.71 -19.77
C PHE A 123 -8.15 -2.43 -19.40
N ASP A 124 -8.22 -1.52 -20.37
CA ASP A 124 -8.98 -0.27 -20.28
C ASP A 124 -10.48 -0.52 -20.02
#